data_AF-A0A5S4F5Z0-F1
#
_entry.id   AF-A0A5S4F5Z0-F1
#
_cell.length_a   1.000
_cell.length_b   1.000
_cell.length_c   1.000
_cell.angle_alpha   90.00
_cell.angle_beta   90.00
_cell.angle_gamma   90.00
#
_symmetry.space_group_name_H-M   'P 1'
#
loop_
_entity.id
_entity.type
_entity.pdbx_description
1 polymer ?
#
loop_
_entity_poly.entity_id
_entity_poly.type
_entity_poly.pdbx_seq_one_letter_code
_entity_poly.pdbx_strand_id
1 'polypeptide(L)'
;MISKINLPRAALIFAAFGRGAAEFIIRLILTAAAFVWYGVTPGFASLIFGAASLLPLCLLTVGIGFIVSMVAAIFRDVVNATGLILSGLLVLSPILYPLPRGSLLADANAFNPFTYLINIPRDLVLYGRSHDLAAYLLAALFSLFVFATGWRLFHVAQPHIAERI
;
A
#
# COMPACT_ATOMS: atom_id res chain seq x y z
N MET A 1 25.62 -15.03 -9.27
CA MET A 1 26.54 -14.10 -9.94
C MET A 1 26.05 -12.65 -9.82
N ILE A 2 25.93 -12.11 -8.59
CA ILE A 2 25.53 -10.71 -8.33
C ILE A 2 26.60 -9.97 -7.48
N SER A 3 27.70 -10.63 -7.09
CA SER A 3 28.65 -10.09 -6.10
C SER A 3 29.61 -8.99 -6.62
N LYS A 4 29.33 -8.37 -7.77
CA LYS A 4 30.19 -7.31 -8.34
C LYS A 4 29.44 -6.10 -8.89
N ILE A 5 28.15 -5.96 -8.57
CA ILE A 5 27.41 -4.73 -8.88
C ILE A 5 27.16 -4.02 -7.56
N ASN A 6 27.72 -2.81 -7.40
CA ASN A 6 27.40 -1.89 -6.31
C ASN A 6 25.96 -1.38 -6.48
N LEU A 7 24.99 -2.28 -6.33
CA LEU A 7 23.59 -1.93 -6.38
C LEU A 7 23.21 -1.26 -5.06
N PRO A 8 22.66 -0.03 -5.10
CA PRO A 8 22.16 0.59 -3.89
C PRO A 8 21.05 -0.30 -3.32
N ARG A 9 21.10 -0.60 -2.02
CA ARG A 9 20.14 -1.51 -1.37
C ARG A 9 18.70 -1.04 -1.52
N ALA A 10 18.48 0.27 -1.63
CA ALA A 10 17.18 0.87 -1.96
C ALA A 10 16.60 0.35 -3.29
N ALA A 11 17.44 0.04 -4.30
CA ALA A 11 16.98 -0.49 -5.58
C ALA A 11 16.30 -1.87 -5.43
N LEU A 12 16.68 -2.67 -4.43
CA LEU A 12 16.02 -3.95 -4.16
C LEU A 12 14.57 -3.77 -3.67
N ILE A 13 14.33 -2.72 -2.88
CA ILE A 13 13.00 -2.39 -2.35
C ILE A 13 12.11 -1.90 -3.49
N PHE A 14 12.63 -1.02 -4.35
CA PHE A 14 11.91 -0.58 -5.55
C PHE A 14 11.69 -1.72 -6.56
N ALA A 15 12.62 -2.66 -6.68
CA ALA A 15 12.43 -3.84 -7.53
C ALA A 15 11.30 -4.75 -6.99
N ALA A 16 11.22 -4.93 -5.67
CA ALA A 16 10.12 -5.67 -5.04
C ALA A 16 8.77 -4.96 -5.22
N PHE A 17 8.74 -3.64 -5.01
CA PHE A 17 7.56 -2.82 -5.29
C PHE A 17 7.14 -2.91 -6.76
N GLY A 18 8.08 -2.80 -7.70
CA GLY A 18 7.84 -2.91 -9.13
C GLY A 18 7.25 -4.27 -9.52
N ARG A 19 7.66 -5.36 -8.87
CA ARG A 19 7.03 -6.67 -9.05
C ARG A 19 5.56 -6.67 -8.65
N GLY A 20 5.24 -6.09 -7.49
CA GLY A 20 3.85 -5.93 -7.05
C GLY A 20 3.03 -5.03 -7.97
N ALA A 21 3.63 -3.94 -8.46
CA ALA A 21 3.00 -3.04 -9.43
C ALA A 21 2.69 -3.75 -10.76
N ALA A 22 3.60 -4.60 -11.26
CA ALA A 22 3.37 -5.40 -12.46
C ALA A 22 2.21 -6.38 -12.27
N GLU A 23 2.14 -7.07 -11.11
CA GLU A 23 1.02 -7.94 -10.79
C GLU A 23 -0.30 -7.17 -10.68
N PHE A 24 -0.28 -5.98 -10.09
CA PHE A 24 -1.43 -5.09 -10.04
C PHE A 24 -1.90 -4.68 -11.45
N ILE A 25 -1.00 -4.33 -12.37
CA ILE A 25 -1.36 -3.99 -13.75
C ILE A 25 -2.04 -5.16 -14.45
N ILE A 26 -1.52 -6.39 -14.29
CA ILE A 26 -2.15 -7.59 -14.87
C ILE A 26 -3.57 -7.78 -14.32
N ARG A 27 -3.75 -7.66 -13.00
CA ARG A 27 -5.07 -7.74 -12.36
C ARG A 27 -6.00 -6.60 -12.80
N LEU A 28 -5.45 -5.41 -13.05
CA LEU A 28 -6.20 -4.25 -13.53
C LEU A 28 -6.75 -4.49 -14.94
N ILE A 29 -5.97 -5.08 -15.84
CA ILE A 29 -6.41 -5.44 -17.20
C ILE A 29 -7.58 -6.44 -17.13
N LEU A 30 -7.47 -7.47 -16.29
CA LEU A 30 -8.56 -8.44 -16.10
C LEU A 30 -9.82 -7.77 -15.54
N THR A 31 -9.66 -6.86 -14.57
CA THR A 31 -10.77 -6.10 -14.00
C THR A 31 -11.42 -5.17 -15.03
N ALA A 32 -10.61 -4.52 -15.90
CA ALA A 32 -11.11 -3.69 -16.98
C ALA A 32 -11.92 -4.50 -18.01
N ALA A 33 -11.47 -5.71 -18.36
CA ALA A 33 -12.23 -6.61 -19.22
C ALA A 33 -13.59 -6.99 -18.60
N ALA A 34 -13.63 -7.21 -17.29
CA ALA A 34 -14.89 -7.44 -16.58
C ALA A 34 -15.82 -6.22 -16.64
N PHE A 35 -15.31 -5.00 -16.45
CA PHE A 35 -16.12 -3.77 -16.58
C PHE A 35 -16.77 -3.64 -17.96
N VAL A 36 -16.00 -3.91 -19.02
CA VAL A 36 -16.52 -3.92 -20.40
C VAL A 36 -17.62 -4.98 -20.57
N TRP A 37 -17.41 -6.19 -20.03
CA TRP A 37 -18.40 -7.27 -20.08
C TRP A 37 -19.71 -6.91 -19.38
N TYR A 38 -19.65 -6.29 -18.20
CA TYR A 38 -20.83 -5.88 -17.43
C TYR A 38 -21.48 -4.57 -17.93
N GLY A 39 -20.94 -3.96 -18.98
CA GLY A 39 -21.46 -2.70 -19.54
C GLY A 39 -21.30 -1.50 -18.61
N VAL A 40 -20.43 -1.57 -17.61
CA VAL A 40 -20.13 -0.47 -16.70
C VAL A 40 -18.86 0.21 -17.20
N THR A 41 -18.98 1.41 -17.76
CA THR A 41 -17.84 2.20 -18.22
C THR A 41 -17.53 3.31 -17.22
N PRO A 42 -16.44 3.21 -16.45
CA PRO A 42 -15.96 4.33 -15.64
C PRO A 42 -15.72 5.56 -16.53
N GLY A 43 -16.09 6.74 -16.05
CA GLY A 43 -15.77 7.98 -16.74
C GLY A 43 -14.24 8.16 -16.85
N PHE A 44 -13.76 8.75 -17.94
CA PHE A 44 -12.32 8.97 -18.12
C PHE A 44 -11.69 9.78 -16.98
N ALA A 45 -12.40 10.81 -16.50
CA ALA A 45 -11.97 11.60 -15.35
C ALA A 45 -11.95 10.76 -14.06
N SER A 46 -12.95 9.91 -13.84
CA SER A 46 -13.03 9.09 -12.62
C SER A 46 -11.93 8.04 -12.56
N LEU A 47 -11.51 7.51 -13.71
CA LEU A 47 -10.37 6.62 -13.81
C LEU A 47 -9.04 7.31 -13.46
N ILE A 48 -8.82 8.54 -13.95
CA ILE A 48 -7.62 9.32 -13.64
C ILE A 48 -7.57 9.69 -12.15
N PHE A 49 -8.66 10.21 -11.59
CA PHE A 49 -8.71 10.55 -10.17
C PHE A 49 -8.59 9.31 -9.27
N GLY A 50 -9.23 8.20 -9.65
CA GLY A 50 -9.09 6.91 -8.98
C GLY A 50 -7.64 6.41 -8.98
N ALA A 51 -6.97 6.43 -10.14
CA ALA A 51 -5.57 6.04 -10.26
C ALA A 51 -4.64 6.97 -9.44
N ALA A 52 -4.86 8.28 -9.51
CA ALA A 52 -4.09 9.25 -8.72
C ALA A 52 -4.26 9.02 -7.21
N SER A 53 -5.45 8.61 -6.77
CA SER A 53 -5.71 8.33 -5.36
C SER A 53 -5.04 7.06 -4.81
N LEU A 54 -4.41 6.24 -5.67
CA LEU A 54 -3.57 5.12 -5.23
C LEU A 54 -2.17 5.56 -4.79
N LEU A 55 -1.74 6.78 -5.15
CA LEU A 55 -0.39 7.27 -4.87
C LEU A 55 -0.03 7.21 -3.37
N PRO A 56 -0.88 7.63 -2.42
CA PRO A 56 -0.52 7.55 -1.01
C PRO A 56 -0.43 6.11 -0.50
N LEU A 57 -1.18 5.16 -1.08
CA LEU A 57 -1.02 3.74 -0.77
C LEU A 57 0.35 3.23 -1.25
N CYS A 58 0.78 3.63 -2.45
CA CYS A 58 2.12 3.33 -2.95
C CYS A 58 3.21 3.88 -2.04
N LEU A 59 3.09 5.14 -1.59
CA LEU A 59 4.05 5.73 -0.64
C LEU A 59 4.10 4.96 0.69
N LEU A 60 2.93 4.59 1.24
CA LEU A 60 2.84 3.84 2.48
C LEU A 60 3.54 2.48 2.36
N THR A 61 3.25 1.73 1.30
CA THR A 61 3.84 0.40 1.09
C THR A 61 5.36 0.46 0.94
N VAL A 62 5.89 1.43 0.19
CA VAL A 62 7.33 1.63 0.06
C VAL A 62 7.95 2.09 1.40
N GLY A 63 7.31 2.99 2.13
CA GLY A 63 7.74 3.45 3.45
C GLY A 63 7.85 2.33 4.48
N ILE A 64 6.81 1.49 4.57
CA ILE A 64 6.82 0.29 5.41
C ILE A 64 7.88 -0.70 4.91
N GLY A 65 8.02 -0.87 3.60
CA GLY A 65 9.06 -1.71 2.99
C GLY A 65 10.48 -1.33 3.42
N PHE A 66 10.79 -0.03 3.48
CA PHE A 66 12.06 0.46 4.03
C PHE A 66 12.25 0.04 5.48
N ILE A 67 11.24 0.24 6.33
CA ILE A 67 11.30 -0.12 7.75
C ILE A 67 11.51 -1.62 7.93
N VAL A 68 10.65 -2.43 7.31
CA VAL A 68 10.70 -3.89 7.39
C VAL A 68 12.03 -4.43 6.87
N SER A 69 12.58 -3.88 5.78
CA SER A 69 13.86 -4.33 5.22
C SER A 69 15.03 -4.17 6.19
N MET A 70 15.05 -3.08 6.98
CA MET A 70 16.09 -2.86 7.98
C MET A 70 15.97 -3.85 9.14
N VAL A 71 14.75 -4.08 9.64
CA VAL A 71 14.52 -5.01 10.75
C VAL A 71 14.80 -6.44 10.29
N ALA A 72 14.39 -6.81 9.08
CA ALA A 72 14.62 -8.12 8.48
C ALA A 72 16.11 -8.44 8.27
N ALA A 73 16.96 -7.42 8.11
CA ALA A 73 18.41 -7.61 8.03
C ALA A 73 19.03 -8.09 9.36
N ILE A 74 18.38 -7.79 10.49
CA ILE A 74 18.82 -8.19 11.84
C ILE A 74 18.05 -9.43 12.30
N PHE A 75 16.74 -9.48 12.04
CA PHE A 75 15.83 -10.53 12.50
C PHE A 75 15.14 -11.18 11.32
N ARG A 76 15.54 -12.41 10.98
CA ARG A 76 14.98 -13.15 9.83
C ARG A 76 13.49 -13.48 9.96
N ASP A 77 12.98 -13.64 11.18
CA ASP A 77 11.58 -14.02 11.44
C ASP A 77 10.57 -12.92 11.10
N VAL A 78 11.03 -11.68 10.95
CA VAL A 78 10.19 -10.53 10.60
C VAL A 78 9.53 -10.71 9.24
N VAL A 79 10.18 -11.42 8.31
CA VAL A 79 9.60 -11.70 6.98
C VAL A 79 8.32 -12.52 7.11
N ASN A 80 8.33 -13.57 7.95
CA ASN A 80 7.17 -14.41 8.19
C ASN A 80 6.09 -13.66 8.98
N ALA A 81 6.48 -12.90 10.02
CA ALA A 81 5.56 -12.11 10.82
C ALA A 81 4.82 -11.05 9.96
N THR A 82 5.53 -10.40 9.03
CA THR A 82 4.94 -9.39 8.14
C THR A 82 3.83 -10.00 7.28
N GLY A 83 4.02 -11.22 6.74
CA GLY A 83 2.98 -11.91 5.98
C GLY A 83 1.72 -12.22 6.80
N LEU A 84 1.90 -12.67 8.04
CA LEU A 84 0.79 -12.95 8.96
C LEU A 84 0.03 -11.65 9.31
N ILE A 85 0.75 -10.58 9.62
CA ILE A 85 0.15 -9.28 9.96
C ILE A 85 -0.66 -8.73 8.79
N LEU A 86 -0.12 -8.76 7.57
CA LEU A 86 -0.83 -8.28 6.38
C LEU A 86 -2.10 -9.10 6.10
N SER A 87 -2.04 -10.41 6.31
CA SER A 87 -3.22 -11.29 6.16
C SER A 87 -4.31 -10.96 7.18
N GLY A 88 -3.93 -10.72 8.44
CA GLY A 88 -4.85 -10.25 9.47
C GLY A 88 -5.43 -8.87 9.16
N LEU A 89 -4.60 -7.96 8.63
CA LEU A 89 -5.01 -6.59 8.28
C LEU A 89 -6.07 -6.56 7.18
N LEU A 90 -5.98 -7.48 6.20
CA LEU A 90 -6.98 -7.62 5.13
C LEU A 90 -8.37 -7.94 5.71
N VAL A 91 -8.44 -8.88 6.66
CA VAL A 91 -9.70 -9.28 7.32
C VAL A 91 -10.22 -8.18 8.22
N LEU A 92 -9.33 -7.42 8.87
CA LEU A 92 -9.73 -6.29 9.68
C LEU A 92 -10.29 -5.17 8.82
N SER A 93 -9.71 -4.88 7.65
CA SER A 93 -10.19 -3.82 6.78
C SER A 93 -11.58 -4.13 6.15
N PRO A 94 -12.46 -3.13 5.96
CA PRO A 94 -13.82 -3.29 5.39
C PRO A 94 -13.87 -3.65 3.90
N ILE A 95 -12.92 -4.42 3.38
CA ILE A 95 -12.80 -4.70 1.95
C ILE A 95 -13.75 -5.82 1.53
N LEU A 96 -13.86 -6.86 2.37
CA LEU A 96 -14.60 -8.09 2.07
C LEU A 96 -16.07 -8.03 2.54
N TYR A 97 -16.40 -7.13 3.46
CA TYR A 97 -17.73 -7.08 4.08
C TYR A 97 -18.13 -5.64 4.47
N PRO A 98 -19.42 -5.29 4.36
CA PRO A 98 -19.95 -4.05 4.94
C PRO A 98 -19.97 -4.17 6.46
N LEU A 99 -19.44 -3.16 7.18
CA LEU A 99 -19.51 -3.15 8.64
C LEU A 99 -20.86 -2.61 9.15
N PRO A 100 -21.50 -3.29 10.12
CA PRO A 100 -22.65 -2.75 10.83
C PRO A 100 -22.28 -1.50 11.62
N ARG A 101 -23.12 -0.46 11.53
CA ARG A 101 -22.97 0.77 12.30
C ARG A 101 -23.07 0.46 13.81
N GLY A 102 -22.13 0.96 14.61
CA GLY A 102 -22.14 0.81 16.08
C GLY A 102 -21.43 -0.44 16.62
N SER A 103 -20.67 -1.17 15.80
CA SER A 103 -19.82 -2.26 16.29
C SER A 103 -18.43 -1.76 16.68
N LEU A 104 -17.81 -2.36 17.70
CA LEU A 104 -16.43 -2.04 18.11
C LEU A 104 -15.42 -2.17 16.94
N LEU A 105 -15.70 -3.08 16.01
CA LEU A 105 -14.92 -3.26 14.79
C LEU A 105 -15.07 -2.10 13.81
N ALA A 106 -16.24 -1.45 13.74
CA ALA A 106 -16.47 -0.27 12.92
C ALA A 106 -15.66 0.92 13.45
N ASP A 107 -15.66 1.12 14.77
CA ASP A 107 -14.89 2.18 15.40
C ASP A 107 -13.38 1.94 15.25
N ALA A 108 -12.90 0.70 15.43
CA ALA A 108 -11.51 0.35 15.19
C ALA A 108 -11.09 0.58 13.72
N ASN A 109 -11.96 0.24 12.76
CA ASN A 109 -11.69 0.47 11.34
C ASN A 109 -11.72 1.94 10.92
N ALA A 110 -12.44 2.79 11.67
CA ALA A 110 -12.45 4.22 11.42
C ALA A 110 -11.07 4.86 11.63
N PHE A 111 -10.21 4.27 12.46
CA PHE A 111 -8.83 4.70 12.65
C PHE A 111 -7.83 4.05 11.70
N ASN A 112 -8.24 3.05 10.93
CA ASN A 112 -7.35 2.33 10.04
C ASN A 112 -7.13 3.10 8.73
N PRO A 113 -5.92 3.60 8.44
CA PRO A 113 -5.67 4.38 7.22
C PRO A 113 -5.86 3.54 5.94
N PHE A 114 -5.65 2.23 6.00
CA PHE A 114 -5.82 1.33 4.85
C PHE A 114 -7.28 1.30 4.38
N THR A 115 -8.25 1.48 5.29
CA THR A 115 -9.67 1.56 4.95
C THR A 115 -9.91 2.66 3.92
N TYR A 116 -9.43 3.88 4.19
CA TYR A 116 -9.65 5.03 3.32
C TYR A 116 -8.81 4.96 2.05
N LEU A 117 -7.55 4.51 2.17
CA LEU A 117 -6.63 4.40 1.03
C LEU A 117 -7.05 3.36 -0.01
N ILE A 118 -7.93 2.41 0.35
CA ILE A 118 -8.43 1.37 -0.56
C ILE A 118 -9.86 1.69 -1.04
N ASN A 119 -10.74 2.13 -0.14
CA ASN A 119 -12.14 2.36 -0.48
C ASN A 119 -12.34 3.61 -1.35
N ILE A 120 -11.60 4.69 -1.10
CA ILE A 120 -11.76 5.94 -1.87
C ILE A 120 -11.39 5.75 -3.35
N PRO A 121 -10.24 5.15 -3.72
CA PRO A 121 -9.94 4.85 -5.12
C PRO A 121 -11.02 3.98 -5.77
N ARG A 122 -11.53 2.97 -5.06
CA ARG A 122 -12.58 2.08 -5.55
C ARG A 122 -13.86 2.86 -5.85
N ASP A 123 -14.33 3.67 -4.91
CA ASP A 123 -15.58 4.42 -5.05
C ASP A 123 -15.47 5.54 -6.08
N LEU A 124 -14.28 6.13 -6.25
CA LEU A 124 -13.99 7.05 -7.35
C LEU A 124 -14.10 6.36 -8.70
N VAL A 125 -13.52 5.16 -8.88
CA VAL A 125 -13.62 4.43 -10.15
C VAL A 125 -15.05 3.97 -10.43
N LEU A 126 -15.76 3.46 -9.43
CA LEU A 126 -17.11 2.90 -9.58
C LEU A 126 -18.22 3.94 -9.69
N TYR A 127 -18.19 4.96 -8.82
CA TYR A 127 -19.29 5.91 -8.64
C TYR A 127 -18.93 7.34 -9.02
N GLY A 128 -17.65 7.63 -9.29
CA GLY A 128 -17.17 8.98 -9.61
C GLY A 128 -17.17 9.95 -8.41
N ARG A 129 -17.53 9.48 -7.21
CA ARG A 129 -17.63 10.30 -5.99
C ARG A 129 -17.33 9.46 -4.75
N SER A 130 -16.80 10.11 -3.72
CA SER A 130 -16.56 9.50 -2.40
C SER A 130 -16.97 10.49 -1.30
N HIS A 131 -17.43 9.97 -0.16
CA HIS A 131 -18.00 10.78 0.93
C HIS A 131 -17.01 11.11 2.05
N ASP A 132 -15.81 10.49 2.08
CA ASP A 132 -14.84 10.61 3.19
C ASP A 132 -13.48 11.18 2.76
N LEU A 133 -13.48 12.19 1.89
CA LEU A 133 -12.25 12.81 1.36
C LEU A 133 -11.35 13.39 2.46
N ALA A 134 -11.92 13.91 3.55
CA ALA A 134 -11.14 14.44 4.66
C ALA A 134 -10.32 13.36 5.39
N ALA A 135 -10.94 12.20 5.66
CA ALA A 135 -10.25 11.07 6.28
C ALA A 135 -9.18 10.48 5.34
N TYR A 136 -9.46 10.45 4.03
CA TYR A 136 -8.47 10.09 3.03
C TYR A 136 -7.26 11.03 3.00
N LEU A 137 -7.46 12.35 3.10
CA LEU A 137 -6.35 13.29 3.17
C LEU A 137 -5.48 13.07 4.41
N LEU A 138 -6.09 12.80 5.56
CA LEU A 138 -5.36 12.46 6.77
C LEU A 138 -4.57 11.15 6.62
N ALA A 139 -5.19 10.12 6.03
CA ALA A 139 -4.50 8.87 5.71
C ALA A 139 -3.35 9.09 4.70
N ALA A 140 -3.52 9.97 3.72
CA ALA A 140 -2.49 10.30 2.74
C ALA A 140 -1.31 11.05 3.37
N LEU A 141 -1.57 11.99 4.28
CA LEU A 141 -0.53 12.67 5.06
C LEU A 141 0.22 11.69 5.96
N PHE A 142 -0.49 10.75 6.59
CA PHE A 142 0.12 9.67 7.35
C PHE A 142 1.03 8.80 6.48
N SER A 143 0.57 8.40 5.28
CA SER A 143 1.41 7.66 4.32
C SER A 143 2.67 8.40 3.94
N LEU A 144 2.56 9.71 3.69
CA LEU A 144 3.71 10.56 3.37
C LEU A 144 4.69 10.62 4.55
N PHE A 145 4.18 10.76 5.78
CA PHE A 145 4.98 10.75 7.00
C PHE A 145 5.73 9.42 7.17
N VAL A 146 5.05 8.28 7.01
CA VAL A 146 5.65 6.94 7.08
C VAL A 146 6.71 6.75 5.99
N PHE A 147 6.45 7.23 4.77
CA PHE A 147 7.43 7.19 3.69
C PHE A 147 8.69 8.02 4.02
N ALA A 148 8.51 9.27 4.43
CA ALA A 148 9.63 10.16 4.76
C ALA A 148 10.47 9.62 5.92
N THR A 149 9.81 9.12 6.97
CA THR A 149 10.50 8.51 8.12
C THR A 149 11.19 7.20 7.75
N GLY A 150 10.52 6.30 7.04
CA GLY A 150 11.11 5.04 6.55
C GLY A 150 12.31 5.27 5.65
N TRP A 151 12.22 6.21 4.70
CA TRP A 151 13.32 6.62 3.84
C TRP A 151 14.52 7.14 4.62
N ARG A 152 14.28 8.04 5.58
CA ARG A 152 15.34 8.64 6.41
C ARG A 152 16.02 7.58 7.28
N LEU A 153 15.24 6.74 7.95
CA LEU A 153 15.77 5.66 8.79
C LEU A 153 16.61 4.68 7.98
N PHE A 154 16.14 4.31 6.77
CA PHE A 154 16.87 3.42 5.88
C PHE A 154 18.26 3.95 5.53
N HIS A 155 18.37 5.22 5.17
CA HIS A 155 19.66 5.82 4.82
C HIS A 155 20.61 5.93 6.03
N VAL A 156 20.08 6.20 7.22
CA VAL A 156 20.89 6.27 8.45
C VAL A 156 21.35 4.89 8.92
N ALA A 157 20.49 3.88 8.80
CA ALA A 157 20.79 2.51 9.23
C ALA A 157 21.65 1.73 8.22
N GLN A 158 21.63 2.11 6.93
CA GLN A 158 22.38 1.43 5.89
C GLN A 158 23.88 1.20 6.21
N PRO A 159 24.67 2.20 6.67
CA PRO A 159 26.07 1.99 7.03
C PRO A 159 26.22 1.04 8.23
N HIS A 160 25.44 1.23 9.30
CA HIS A 160 25.51 0.42 10.51
C HIS A 160 25.15 -1.05 10.29
N ILE A 161 24.19 -1.33 9.40
CA ILE A 161 23.81 -2.70 9.04
C ILE A 161 24.89 -3.35 8.16
N ALA A 162 25.60 -2.57 7.33
CA ALA A 162 26.70 -3.09 6.52
C ALA A 162 27.89 -3.60 7.35
N GLU A 163 28.08 -3.08 8.56
CA GLU A 163 29.16 -3.49 9.46
C GLU A 163 28.85 -4.76 10.28
N ARG A 164 27.56 -5.12 10.40
CA ARG A 164 27.11 -6.27 11.19
C ARG A 164 26.92 -7.57 10.39
N ILE A 165 26.98 -7.50 9.05
CA ILE A 165 26.83 -8.63 8.13
C ILE A 165 28.19 -8.94 7.51
#